data_AF-A0A9D7NHJ1-F1
#
_entry.id   AF-A0A9D7NHJ1-F1
#
_cell.length_a   1.000
_cell.length_b   1.000
_cell.length_c   1.000
_cell.angle_alpha   90.00
_cell.angle_beta   90.00
_cell.angle_gamma   90.00
#
_symmetry.space_group_name_H-M   'P 1'
#
loop_
_entity.id
_entity.type
_entity.pdbx_description
1 polymer ?
#
loop_
_entity_poly.entity_id
_entity_poly.type
_entity_poly.pdbx_seq_one_letter_code
_entity_poly.pdbx_strand_id
1 'polypeptide(L)'
;MPGSCSASALEQATSVKGWAAVSKGILPDLLPLDLIQRAKTIDDHGLGKLTDEHKAYDLWGDGSIQLFALPGHGRGQMGAVVPTPDGSIFLAADAAWQLQAWQAGTLPRSIVRLFFDDWLAYRQTFDELRGFAQRNPELVDL
;
A
#
# COMPACT_ATOMS: atom_id res chain seq x y z
N MET A 1 -17.04 -11.86 6.20
CA MET A 1 -15.77 -12.61 6.03
C MET A 1 -14.70 -11.94 6.87
N PRO A 2 -13.74 -12.69 7.46
CA PRO A 2 -12.56 -12.09 8.06
C PRO A 2 -11.80 -11.30 6.98
N GLY A 3 -11.33 -10.10 7.30
CA GLY A 3 -10.52 -9.28 6.39
C GLY A 3 -9.08 -9.77 6.36
N SER A 4 -8.44 -9.71 5.18
CA SER A 4 -7.00 -9.93 5.03
C SER A 4 -6.24 -8.61 5.11
N CYS A 5 -5.07 -8.63 5.73
CA CYS A 5 -4.17 -7.46 5.86
C CYS A 5 -2.71 -7.90 5.79
N SER A 6 -1.78 -6.95 5.70
CA SER A 6 -0.34 -7.25 5.83
C SER A 6 -0.01 -7.70 7.27
N ALA A 7 0.95 -8.62 7.40
CA ALA A 7 1.49 -9.03 8.69
C ALA A 7 2.15 -7.85 9.43
N SER A 8 2.97 -7.05 8.74
CA SER A 8 3.63 -5.89 9.33
C SER A 8 2.66 -4.77 9.74
N ALA A 9 1.55 -4.61 9.00
CA ALA A 9 0.47 -3.69 9.36
C ALA A 9 -0.24 -4.11 10.66
N LEU A 10 -0.56 -5.41 10.79
CA LEU A 10 -1.19 -5.95 12.00
C LEU A 10 -0.26 -5.83 13.22
N GLU A 11 1.03 -6.09 13.03
CA GLU A 11 2.04 -5.91 14.08
C GLU A 11 2.11 -4.45 14.55
N GLN A 12 2.13 -3.48 13.61
CA GLN A 12 2.13 -2.07 13.99
C GLN A 12 0.85 -1.68 14.73
N ALA A 13 -0.32 -2.05 14.19
CA ALA A 13 -1.62 -1.74 14.77
C ALA A 13 -1.76 -2.21 16.23
N THR A 14 -1.09 -3.30 16.59
CA THR A 14 -1.18 -3.89 17.93
C THR A 14 -0.05 -3.49 18.88
N SER A 15 1.03 -2.89 18.37
CA SER A 15 2.23 -2.54 19.16
C SER A 15 2.30 -1.06 19.56
N VAL A 16 1.83 -0.15 18.71
CA VAL A 16 1.92 1.30 18.97
C VAL A 16 0.77 1.83 19.82
N LYS A 17 1.02 2.86 20.64
CA LYS A 17 0.03 3.46 21.56
C LYS A 17 0.14 4.98 21.61
N GLY A 18 -0.92 5.64 22.09
CA GLY A 18 -0.96 7.08 22.32
C GLY A 18 -0.62 7.89 21.07
N TRP A 19 0.17 8.95 21.22
CA TRP A 19 0.56 9.84 20.12
C TRP A 19 1.31 9.15 18.98
N ALA A 20 2.11 8.12 19.29
CA ALA A 20 2.80 7.35 18.25
C ALA A 20 1.81 6.59 17.36
N ALA A 21 0.73 6.04 17.95
CA ALA A 21 -0.34 5.41 17.17
C ALA A 21 -1.05 6.43 16.27
N VAL A 22 -1.44 7.57 16.84
CA VAL A 22 -2.14 8.64 16.08
C VAL A 22 -1.28 9.16 14.93
N SER A 23 0.03 9.34 15.12
CA SER A 23 0.93 9.75 14.04
C SER A 23 1.00 8.73 12.90
N LYS A 24 0.64 7.47 13.13
CA LYS A 24 0.59 6.41 12.12
C LYS A 24 -0.83 6.16 11.61
N GLY A 25 -1.79 7.05 11.93
CA GLY A 25 -3.19 6.88 11.57
C GLY A 25 -3.90 5.76 12.33
N ILE A 26 -3.31 5.25 13.42
CA ILE A 26 -3.87 4.17 14.22
C ILE A 26 -4.59 4.77 15.44
N LEU A 27 -5.86 4.39 15.60
CA LEU A 27 -6.70 4.78 16.74
C LEU A 27 -7.03 3.49 17.52
N PRO A 28 -6.24 3.12 18.55
CA PRO A 28 -6.38 1.84 19.24
C PRO A 28 -7.78 1.56 19.79
N ASP A 29 -8.48 2.61 20.25
CA ASP A 29 -9.83 2.49 20.80
C ASP A 29 -10.90 2.20 19.73
N LEU A 30 -10.58 2.37 18.45
CA LEU A 30 -11.45 2.00 17.33
C LEU A 30 -11.11 0.62 16.75
N LEU A 31 -10.02 -0.01 17.20
CA LEU A 31 -9.69 -1.36 16.77
C LEU A 31 -10.65 -2.38 17.41
N PRO A 32 -11.15 -3.36 16.65
CA PRO A 32 -11.92 -4.45 17.24
C PRO A 32 -11.12 -5.17 18.32
N LEU A 33 -11.75 -5.48 19.45
CA LEU A 33 -11.11 -6.24 20.54
C LEU A 33 -10.65 -7.63 20.09
N ASP A 34 -11.30 -8.19 19.07
CA ASP A 34 -11.01 -9.48 18.48
C ASP A 34 -10.12 -9.40 17.22
N LEU A 35 -9.47 -8.26 16.96
CA LEU A 35 -8.70 -7.99 15.73
C LEU A 35 -7.70 -9.11 15.41
N ILE A 36 -6.91 -9.53 16.39
CA ILE A 36 -5.87 -10.56 16.20
C ILE A 36 -6.50 -11.91 15.85
N GLN A 37 -7.64 -12.26 16.46
CA GLN A 37 -8.31 -13.54 16.22
C GLN A 37 -8.97 -13.60 14.84
N ARG A 38 -9.45 -12.46 14.31
CA ARG A 38 -10.18 -12.39 13.03
C ARG A 38 -9.29 -12.00 11.84
N ALA A 39 -8.13 -11.41 12.06
CA ALA A 39 -7.25 -10.98 10.99
C ALA A 39 -6.61 -12.18 10.31
N LYS A 40 -6.63 -12.20 8.98
CA LYS A 40 -5.76 -13.05 8.18
C LYS A 40 -4.62 -12.21 7.64
N THR A 41 -3.40 -12.72 7.72
CA THR A 41 -2.23 -11.97 7.27
C THR A 41 -1.70 -12.49 5.94
N ILE A 42 -1.24 -11.54 5.13
CA ILE A 42 -0.38 -11.78 3.97
C ILE A 42 1.03 -11.42 4.43
N ASP A 43 2.00 -12.28 4.15
CA ASP A 43 3.40 -11.96 4.41
C ASP A 43 3.87 -10.94 3.38
N ASP A 44 3.94 -9.68 3.82
CA ASP A 44 4.31 -8.56 2.97
C ASP A 44 5.82 -8.37 2.82
N HIS A 45 6.65 -9.15 3.53
CA HIS A 45 8.10 -9.12 3.35
C HIS A 45 8.54 -9.77 2.04
N GLY A 46 7.73 -10.69 1.50
CA GLY A 46 7.97 -11.37 0.23
C GLY A 46 7.34 -10.70 -0.99
N LEU A 47 6.56 -9.62 -0.80
CA LEU A 47 5.88 -8.93 -1.90
C LEU A 47 6.88 -8.27 -2.86
N GLY A 48 6.64 -8.45 -4.15
CA GLY A 48 7.39 -7.79 -5.21
C GLY A 48 7.25 -6.27 -5.16
N LYS A 49 8.33 -5.61 -5.57
CA LYS A 49 8.33 -4.18 -5.90
C LYS A 49 7.75 -3.97 -7.29
N LEU A 50 7.32 -2.75 -7.59
CA LEU A 50 6.84 -2.39 -8.92
C LEU A 50 7.91 -2.48 -10.02
N THR A 51 9.19 -2.53 -9.63
CA THR A 51 10.31 -2.76 -10.56
C THR A 51 10.50 -4.23 -10.95
N ASP A 52 9.88 -5.16 -10.22
CA ASP A 52 10.03 -6.60 -10.39
C ASP A 52 8.64 -7.26 -10.42
N GLU A 53 7.95 -7.09 -11.56
CA GLU A 53 6.55 -7.48 -11.74
C GLU A 53 6.31 -8.98 -11.58
N HIS A 54 7.35 -9.79 -11.81
CA HIS A 54 7.31 -11.24 -11.63
C HIS A 54 7.22 -11.69 -10.17
N LYS A 55 7.27 -10.75 -9.21
CA LYS A 55 7.13 -11.03 -7.77
C LYS A 55 5.84 -10.51 -7.17
N ALA A 56 4.84 -10.19 -7.99
CA ALA A 56 3.52 -9.89 -7.47
C ALA A 56 2.97 -11.09 -6.66
N TYR A 57 2.27 -10.80 -5.56
CA TYR A 57 1.61 -11.83 -4.77
C TYR A 57 0.20 -12.06 -5.30
N ASP A 58 -0.08 -13.28 -5.72
CA ASP A 58 -1.42 -13.69 -6.14
C ASP A 58 -2.30 -13.94 -4.91
N LEU A 59 -3.29 -13.06 -4.68
CA LEU A 59 -4.12 -13.10 -3.49
C LEU A 59 -4.98 -14.37 -3.38
N TRP A 60 -5.40 -14.94 -4.51
CA TRP A 60 -6.29 -16.10 -4.55
C TRP A 60 -5.67 -17.32 -5.25
N GLY A 61 -4.50 -17.16 -5.87
CA GLY A 61 -3.81 -18.24 -6.59
C GLY A 61 -4.42 -18.53 -7.97
N ASP A 62 -5.29 -17.65 -8.46
CA ASP A 62 -5.98 -17.77 -9.75
C ASP A 62 -5.56 -16.68 -10.77
N GLY A 63 -4.60 -15.84 -10.40
CA GLY A 63 -4.08 -14.75 -11.23
C GLY A 63 -4.93 -13.48 -11.23
N SER A 64 -6.09 -13.45 -10.55
CA SER A 64 -7.04 -12.36 -10.72
C SER A 64 -6.77 -11.12 -9.86
N ILE A 65 -6.12 -11.24 -8.70
CA ILE A 65 -5.62 -10.08 -7.95
C ILE A 65 -4.15 -10.26 -7.65
N GLN A 66 -3.34 -9.35 -8.22
CA GLN A 66 -1.89 -9.33 -8.06
C GLN A 66 -1.53 -8.15 -7.14
N LEU A 67 -0.94 -8.44 -5.99
CA LEU A 67 -0.54 -7.45 -4.99
C LEU A 67 0.94 -7.08 -5.11
N PHE A 68 1.24 -5.81 -4.83
CA PHE A 68 2.58 -5.23 -4.87
C PHE A 68 2.86 -4.47 -3.57
N ALA A 69 4.10 -4.53 -3.09
CA ALA A 69 4.51 -3.71 -1.94
C ALA A 69 4.58 -2.24 -2.34
N LEU A 70 3.89 -1.36 -1.59
CA LEU A 70 3.93 0.09 -1.75
C LEU A 70 4.35 0.79 -0.45
N PRO A 71 5.58 0.51 0.05
CA PRO A 71 6.01 0.98 1.35
C PRO A 71 6.10 2.51 1.43
N GLY A 72 5.98 3.02 2.66
CA GLY A 72 6.39 4.36 3.01
C GLY A 72 5.28 5.25 3.53
N HIS A 73 4.08 5.22 2.95
CA HIS A 73 2.94 5.95 3.53
C HIS A 73 2.43 5.23 4.79
N GLY A 74 1.78 4.07 4.64
CA GLY A 74 1.46 3.18 5.75
C GLY A 74 2.40 1.98 5.82
N ARG A 75 2.63 1.43 7.02
CA ARG A 75 3.29 0.14 7.14
C ARG A 75 2.44 -0.95 6.50
N GLY A 76 3.05 -1.84 5.71
CA GLY A 76 2.34 -2.92 5.05
C GLY A 76 1.37 -2.46 3.96
N GLN A 77 1.50 -1.21 3.49
CA GLN A 77 0.69 -0.70 2.39
C GLN A 77 1.00 -1.46 1.10
N MET A 78 -0.07 -1.83 0.40
CA MET A 78 -0.01 -2.61 -0.84
C MET A 78 -0.82 -1.93 -1.94
N GLY A 79 -0.37 -2.13 -3.18
CA GLY A 79 -1.15 -1.85 -4.38
C GLY A 79 -1.68 -3.14 -4.99
N ALA A 80 -2.62 -3.01 -5.92
CA ALA A 80 -3.22 -4.17 -6.57
C ALA A 80 -3.47 -3.92 -8.05
N VAL A 81 -3.16 -4.90 -8.90
CA VAL A 81 -3.76 -4.98 -10.24
C VAL A 81 -5.06 -5.78 -10.12
N VAL A 82 -6.14 -5.19 -10.62
CA VAL A 82 -7.49 -5.76 -10.54
C VAL A 82 -8.16 -5.76 -11.93
N PRO A 83 -8.75 -6.87 -12.38
CA PRO A 83 -9.47 -6.94 -13.63
C PRO A 83 -10.79 -6.17 -13.55
N THR A 84 -11.12 -5.48 -14.62
CA THR A 84 -12.41 -4.81 -14.85
C THR A 84 -12.98 -5.26 -16.21
N PRO A 85 -14.24 -4.96 -16.52
CA PRO A 85 -14.82 -5.27 -17.84
C PRO A 85 -14.05 -4.64 -19.01
N ASP A 86 -13.40 -3.50 -18.80
CA ASP A 86 -12.73 -2.70 -19.84
C ASP A 86 -11.20 -2.92 -19.87
N GLY A 87 -10.67 -3.78 -19.00
CA GLY A 87 -9.23 -4.02 -18.85
C GLY A 87 -8.81 -4.12 -17.39
N SER A 88 -7.53 -4.33 -17.12
CA SER A 88 -7.02 -4.33 -15.75
C SER A 88 -6.67 -2.91 -15.31
N ILE A 89 -6.89 -2.58 -14.03
CA ILE A 89 -6.48 -1.30 -13.44
C ILE A 89 -5.51 -1.51 -12.28
N PHE A 90 -4.63 -0.54 -12.04
CA PHE A 90 -3.74 -0.50 -10.89
C PHE A 90 -4.27 0.42 -9.80
N LEU A 91 -4.56 -0.15 -8.63
CA LEU A 91 -4.94 0.56 -7.43
C LEU A 91 -3.70 0.92 -6.62
N ALA A 92 -3.32 2.20 -6.64
CA ALA A 92 -2.10 2.72 -6.00
C ALA A 92 -2.23 3.05 -4.50
N ALA A 93 -3.43 3.00 -3.94
CA ALA A 93 -3.72 3.47 -2.58
C ALA A 93 -3.10 4.87 -2.31
N ASP A 94 -2.63 5.12 -1.09
CA ASP A 94 -2.03 6.40 -0.71
C ASP A 94 -0.56 6.56 -1.18
N ALA A 95 -0.01 5.60 -1.94
CA ALA A 95 1.28 5.80 -2.59
C ALA A 95 1.24 6.96 -3.60
N ALA A 96 0.06 7.21 -4.18
CA ALA A 96 -0.25 8.38 -5.01
C ALA A 96 -1.34 9.25 -4.35
N TRP A 97 -1.07 9.75 -3.13
CA TRP A 97 -2.00 10.57 -2.32
C TRP A 97 -2.77 11.62 -3.14
N GLN A 98 -2.10 12.36 -4.03
CA GLN A 98 -2.73 13.35 -4.90
C GLN A 98 -2.35 13.10 -6.36
N LEU A 99 -3.36 12.81 -7.19
CA LEU A 99 -3.17 12.51 -8.60
C LEU A 99 -2.42 13.62 -9.36
N GLN A 100 -2.85 14.86 -9.17
CA GLN A 100 -2.23 16.03 -9.81
C GLN A 100 -0.77 16.20 -9.40
N ALA A 101 -0.46 16.01 -8.12
CA ALA A 101 0.91 16.11 -7.61
C ALA A 101 1.78 14.96 -8.15
N TRP A 102 1.22 13.74 -8.23
CA TRP A 102 1.89 12.57 -8.79
C TRP A 102 2.19 12.74 -10.28
N GLN A 103 1.21 13.18 -11.08
CA GLN A 103 1.39 13.51 -12.50
C GLN A 103 2.45 14.59 -12.71
N ALA A 104 2.46 15.62 -11.86
CA ALA A 104 3.45 16.69 -11.87
C ALA A 104 4.83 16.28 -11.28
N GLY A 105 4.99 15.04 -10.80
CA GLY A 105 6.23 14.59 -10.16
C GLY A 105 6.58 15.36 -8.88
N THR A 106 5.59 15.94 -8.22
CA THR A 106 5.75 16.79 -7.04
C THR A 106 5.45 16.00 -5.77
N LEU A 107 6.45 15.88 -4.89
CA LEU A 107 6.28 15.20 -3.62
C LEU A 107 5.39 16.02 -2.65
N PRO A 108 4.70 15.36 -1.70
CA PRO A 108 3.97 16.04 -0.64
C PRO A 108 4.85 17.00 0.17
N ARG A 109 4.22 18.04 0.73
CA ARG A 109 4.91 19.02 1.59
C ARG A 109 5.57 18.32 2.79
N SER A 110 6.73 18.80 3.23
CA SER A 110 7.50 18.16 4.31
C SER A 110 6.75 18.03 5.64
N ILE A 111 5.76 18.88 5.90
CA ILE A 111 4.94 18.83 7.12
C ILE A 111 4.12 17.53 7.23
N VAL A 112 3.69 16.94 6.10
CA VAL A 112 2.88 15.71 6.15
C VAL A 112 3.72 14.46 6.43
N ARG A 113 5.07 14.56 6.40
CA ARG A 113 6.00 13.45 6.69
C ARG A 113 5.78 12.80 8.04
N LEU A 114 5.21 13.54 9.00
CA LEU A 114 4.89 13.01 10.32
C LEU A 114 3.92 11.81 10.24
N PHE A 115 3.10 11.76 9.19
CA PHE A 115 2.09 10.72 8.98
C PHE A 115 2.58 9.52 8.18
N PHE A 116 3.85 9.53 7.75
CA PHE A 116 4.42 8.47 6.92
C PHE A 116 5.11 7.42 7.80
N ASP A 117 5.05 6.17 7.37
CA ASP A 117 5.82 5.11 8.02
C ASP A 117 7.32 5.27 7.76
N ASP A 118 7.67 5.47 6.48
CA ASP A 118 9.04 5.67 6.01
C ASP A 118 9.05 6.63 4.80
N TRP A 119 9.60 7.82 5.01
CA TRP A 119 9.68 8.85 3.97
C TRP A 119 10.62 8.49 2.82
N LEU A 120 11.72 7.80 3.09
CA LEU A 120 12.67 7.40 2.05
C LEU A 120 12.05 6.33 1.16
N ALA A 121 11.41 5.34 1.78
CA ALA A 121 10.67 4.30 1.06
C ALA A 121 9.53 4.91 0.23
N TYR A 122 8.78 5.87 0.79
CA TYR A 122 7.70 6.53 0.04
C TYR A 122 8.20 7.21 -1.23
N ARG A 123 9.34 7.90 -1.17
CA ARG A 123 9.94 8.54 -2.35
C ARG A 123 10.34 7.51 -3.40
N GLN A 124 10.94 6.40 -2.97
CA GLN A 124 11.29 5.30 -3.88
C GLN A 124 10.03 4.73 -4.53
N THR A 125 9.01 4.39 -3.74
CA THR A 125 7.73 3.89 -4.23
C THR A 125 7.06 4.88 -5.19
N PHE A 126 7.11 6.19 -4.91
CA PHE A 126 6.58 7.22 -5.80
C PHE A 126 7.27 7.19 -7.18
N ASP A 127 8.60 7.12 -7.21
CA ASP A 127 9.37 7.05 -8.45
C ASP A 127 9.15 5.72 -9.20
N GLU A 128 9.12 4.60 -8.47
CA GLU A 128 8.80 3.27 -9.01
C GLU A 128 7.39 3.25 -9.63
N LEU A 129 6.39 3.87 -8.99
CA LEU A 129 5.03 4.02 -9.51
C LEU A 129 5.01 4.76 -10.84
N ARG A 130 5.77 5.84 -10.97
CA ARG A 130 5.86 6.59 -12.23
C ARG A 130 6.48 5.75 -13.33
N GLY A 131 7.55 5.01 -13.02
CA GLY A 131 8.17 4.08 -13.96
C GLY A 131 7.26 2.91 -14.33
N PHE A 132 6.44 2.41 -13.40
CA PHE A 132 5.44 1.37 -13.64
C PHE A 132 4.32 1.87 -14.56
N ALA A 133 3.77 3.06 -14.28
CA ALA A 133 2.73 3.67 -15.11
C ALA A 133 3.19 3.95 -16.55
N GLN A 134 4.46 4.33 -16.74
CA GLN A 134 5.03 4.54 -18.07
C GLN A 134 5.18 3.25 -18.87
N ARG A 135 5.46 2.12 -18.19
CA ARG A 135 5.62 0.80 -18.82
C ARG A 135 4.29 0.10 -19.08
N ASN A 136 3.28 0.42 -18.28
CA ASN A 136 1.95 -0.20 -18.32
C ASN A 136 0.85 0.89 -18.43
N PRO A 137 0.82 1.69 -19.51
CA PRO A 137 -0.14 2.79 -19.66
C PRO A 137 -1.60 2.33 -19.65
N GLU A 138 -1.86 1.07 -20.02
CA GLU A 138 -3.17 0.44 -20.00
C GLU A 138 -3.71 0.14 -18.60
N LEU A 139 -2.83 0.05 -17.59
CA LEU A 139 -3.22 -0.24 -16.20
C LEU A 139 -3.58 1.03 -15.42
N VAL A 140 -3.28 2.21 -15.95
CA VAL A 140 -3.46 3.46 -15.22
C VAL A 140 -4.50 4.29 -15.95
N ASP A 141 -5.75 4.17 -15.49
CA ASP A 141 -6.83 5.03 -15.93
C ASP A 141 -6.63 6.41 -15.28
N LEU A 142 -5.91 7.31 -15.97
CA LEU A 142 -5.59 8.69 -15.55
C LEU A 142 -6.50 9.72 -16.21
#